data_AF-V4Q1J5-F1
#
_entry.id   AF-V4Q1J5-F1
#
_cell.length_a   1.000
_cell.length_b   1.000
_cell.length_c   1.000
_cell.angle_alpha   90.00
_cell.angle_beta   90.00
_cell.angle_gamma   90.00
#
_symmetry.space_group_name_H-M   'P 1'
#
loop_
_entity.id
_entity.type
_entity.pdbx_description
1 polymer ?
#
loop_
_entity_poly.entity_id
_entity_poly.type
_entity_poly.pdbx_seq_one_letter_code
_entity_poly.pdbx_strand_id
1 'polypeptide(L)'
;MKKTASLILLASLAALTACEPTGTGSTSSSSSATSSASETASASESSSSSESSIAMVDFPHNAAGDLIPGSGAGYTDVSNWAPGMCFPLAGAAYANSQVYNAGGSNGPSGGQCATANYSMPWRDNFCETRSWNNVVCSSGQGHQGQDIRPETCKANLHWAVATEDGVITQVGTYTVALTGNSSPHRIYRYLHLQSASLRVAMGDHVVRGQKIGLVSNNMGDTPTTIHLHFEIRVAQAETMSDGTLLAANSFVPPYTALVDAYQRKLAGPDCATVE
;
A
#
# COMPACT_ATOMS: atom_id res chain seq x y z
N MET A 1 -23.50 11.25 46.89
CA MET A 1 -22.89 12.43 47.56
C MET A 1 -21.58 12.72 46.83
N LYS A 2 -21.26 13.86 46.23
CA LYS A 2 -21.82 15.21 46.10
C LYS A 2 -21.60 15.67 44.65
N LYS A 3 -22.54 16.48 44.16
CA LYS A 3 -22.51 17.21 42.88
C LYS A 3 -21.40 18.26 42.88
N THR A 4 -20.87 18.60 41.72
CA THR A 4 -20.48 19.98 41.41
C THR A 4 -20.58 20.20 39.91
N ALA A 5 -21.65 20.89 39.53
CA ALA A 5 -21.82 21.53 38.24
C ALA A 5 -21.11 22.89 38.31
N SER A 6 -20.48 23.31 37.22
CA SER A 6 -20.14 24.72 37.02
C SER A 6 -20.63 25.16 35.65
N LEU A 7 -21.57 26.08 35.72
CA LEU A 7 -22.27 26.79 34.65
C LEU A 7 -21.73 28.22 34.66
N ILE A 8 -21.38 28.80 33.50
CA ILE A 8 -21.16 30.23 33.20
C ILE A 8 -20.76 30.25 31.70
N LEU A 9 -21.22 31.11 30.79
CA LEU A 9 -22.29 32.10 30.70
C LEU A 9 -22.34 32.48 29.19
N LEU A 10 -23.53 32.64 28.62
CA LEU A 10 -23.72 33.17 27.26
C LEU A 10 -23.25 34.63 27.16
N ALA A 11 -22.70 35.00 26.00
CA ALA A 11 -22.88 36.35 25.44
C ALA A 11 -22.92 36.29 23.91
N SER A 12 -23.88 37.03 23.37
CA SER A 12 -24.41 37.02 22.01
C SER A 12 -23.89 38.20 21.18
N LEU A 13 -24.23 38.15 19.88
CA LEU A 13 -24.47 39.27 18.94
C LEU A 13 -23.28 39.89 18.19
N ALA A 14 -23.25 39.73 16.86
CA ALA A 14 -23.63 40.78 15.90
C ALA A 14 -23.52 40.28 14.44
N ALA A 15 -24.38 40.82 13.58
CA ALA A 15 -24.66 40.43 12.19
C ALA A 15 -23.93 41.32 11.15
N LEU A 16 -24.30 41.10 9.88
CA LEU A 16 -24.10 41.92 8.65
C LEU A 16 -22.77 41.60 7.90
N THR A 17 -22.67 41.50 6.57
CA THR A 17 -23.56 41.85 5.43
C THR A 17 -23.09 41.08 4.18
N ALA A 18 -24.01 40.78 3.27
CA ALA A 18 -23.73 40.31 1.92
C ALA A 18 -23.15 41.41 1.02
N CYS A 19 -22.41 41.03 -0.03
CA CYS A 19 -22.38 41.75 -1.30
C CYS A 19 -21.92 40.82 -2.44
N GLU A 20 -22.85 40.45 -3.33
CA GLU A 20 -22.56 40.05 -4.72
C GLU A 20 -22.21 41.31 -5.54
N PRO A 21 -21.63 41.13 -6.73
CA PRO A 21 -22.29 41.77 -7.87
C PRO A 21 -22.47 40.84 -9.07
N THR A 22 -23.66 40.98 -9.65
CA THR A 22 -24.07 40.57 -10.99
C THR A 22 -23.41 41.45 -12.06
N GLY A 23 -23.13 40.85 -13.23
CA GLY A 23 -22.73 41.56 -14.44
C GLY A 23 -23.09 40.73 -15.68
N THR A 24 -24.19 41.13 -16.32
CA THR A 24 -24.83 40.55 -17.51
C THR A 24 -24.39 41.24 -18.81
N GLY A 25 -24.40 40.49 -19.91
CA GLY A 25 -24.41 40.98 -21.31
C GLY A 25 -23.93 39.87 -22.26
N SER A 26 -24.80 39.11 -22.93
CA SER A 26 -25.51 39.43 -24.20
C SER A 26 -24.50 39.82 -25.31
N THR A 27 -24.38 39.19 -26.48
CA THR A 27 -25.41 38.80 -27.45
C THR A 27 -24.84 37.90 -28.55
N SER A 28 -25.77 37.19 -29.19
CA SER A 28 -25.75 36.28 -30.33
C SER A 28 -25.18 36.78 -31.67
N SER A 29 -25.01 35.82 -32.60
CA SER A 29 -25.25 35.84 -34.08
C SER A 29 -23.98 35.55 -34.91
N SER A 30 -23.75 34.36 -35.50
CA SER A 30 -24.40 33.66 -36.64
C SER A 30 -24.08 34.23 -38.03
N SER A 31 -23.36 33.47 -38.88
CA SER A 31 -23.53 33.25 -40.35
C SER A 31 -22.34 32.41 -40.88
N SER A 32 -22.54 31.20 -41.45
CA SER A 32 -22.92 30.87 -42.86
C SER A 32 -21.84 31.27 -43.88
N ALA A 33 -21.38 30.51 -44.89
CA ALA A 33 -21.65 29.16 -45.40
C ALA A 33 -20.64 28.84 -46.54
N THR A 34 -20.58 27.56 -46.97
CA THR A 34 -20.19 27.05 -48.34
C THR A 34 -18.70 27.16 -48.74
N SER A 35 -18.03 26.26 -49.49
CA SER A 35 -18.44 25.16 -50.40
C SER A 35 -17.23 24.28 -50.75
N SER A 36 -17.53 23.02 -51.08
CA SER A 36 -16.98 22.19 -52.18
C SER A 36 -15.59 21.56 -52.10
N ALA A 37 -15.61 20.28 -52.51
CA ALA A 37 -14.56 19.29 -52.57
C ALA A 37 -13.61 19.43 -53.77
N SER A 38 -12.40 18.89 -53.66
CA SER A 38 -11.94 17.74 -54.48
C SER A 38 -10.58 17.23 -54.02
N GLU A 39 -10.33 15.97 -54.37
CA GLU A 39 -9.28 15.02 -54.00
C GLU A 39 -7.86 15.50 -54.40
N THR A 40 -6.73 15.05 -53.83
CA THR A 40 -6.18 13.69 -54.02
C THR A 40 -4.84 13.54 -53.25
N ALA A 41 -4.56 12.31 -52.82
CA ALA A 41 -3.24 11.66 -52.65
C ALA A 41 -2.35 11.96 -51.42
N SER A 42 -2.26 10.91 -50.58
CA SER A 42 -1.02 10.18 -50.28
C SER A 42 0.04 10.85 -49.40
N ALA A 43 0.03 10.50 -48.12
CA ALA A 43 1.16 9.78 -47.53
C ALA A 43 0.74 9.20 -46.18
N SER A 44 0.78 7.87 -46.12
CA SER A 44 0.70 7.05 -44.93
C SER A 44 1.87 7.32 -43.99
N GLU A 45 1.61 7.99 -42.87
CA GLU A 45 2.46 7.88 -41.67
C GLU A 45 1.65 7.16 -40.60
N SER A 46 1.64 5.84 -40.73
CA SER A 46 1.26 4.95 -39.65
C SER A 46 2.34 5.06 -38.58
N SER A 47 2.10 5.94 -37.61
CA SER A 47 2.82 5.99 -36.34
C SER A 47 2.55 4.67 -35.59
N SER A 48 3.32 3.65 -35.93
CA SER A 48 3.38 2.40 -35.18
C SER A 48 4.13 2.70 -33.88
N SER A 49 3.38 3.11 -32.86
CA SER A 49 3.83 3.05 -31.48
C SER A 49 3.92 1.59 -31.09
N SER A 50 5.09 0.98 -31.33
CA SER A 50 5.42 -0.31 -30.74
C SER A 50 5.61 -0.11 -29.23
N GLU A 51 4.50 -0.17 -28.48
CA GLU A 51 4.57 -0.42 -27.05
C GLU A 51 5.27 -1.76 -26.88
N SER A 52 6.55 -1.69 -26.48
CA SER A 52 7.29 -2.85 -26.04
C SER A 52 6.63 -3.32 -24.74
N SER A 53 5.75 -4.32 -24.86
CA SER A 53 5.26 -5.05 -23.70
C SER A 53 6.44 -5.83 -23.12
N ILE A 54 7.08 -5.27 -22.10
CA ILE A 54 8.03 -6.00 -21.25
C ILE A 54 7.26 -7.23 -20.74
N ALA A 55 7.64 -8.42 -21.20
CA ALA A 55 7.09 -9.65 -20.65
C ALA A 55 7.43 -9.68 -19.16
N MET A 56 6.42 -9.75 -18.29
CA MET A 56 6.65 -9.85 -16.85
C MET A 56 7.48 -11.10 -16.56
N VAL A 57 8.59 -10.93 -15.86
CA VAL A 57 9.42 -12.04 -15.40
C VAL A 57 8.67 -12.74 -14.28
N ASP A 58 8.32 -14.00 -14.51
CA ASP A 58 7.70 -14.82 -13.48
C ASP A 58 8.73 -15.36 -12.49
N PHE A 59 8.30 -15.59 -11.25
CA PHE A 59 9.09 -16.19 -10.19
C PHE A 59 8.21 -17.14 -9.38
N PRO A 60 8.74 -18.16 -8.69
CA PRO A 60 7.86 -19.10 -8.01
C PRO A 60 7.14 -18.43 -6.82
N HIS A 61 5.82 -18.34 -6.91
CA HIS A 61 4.92 -17.86 -5.87
C HIS A 61 3.62 -18.66 -5.90
N ASN A 62 3.00 -18.82 -4.74
CA ASN A 62 1.66 -19.39 -4.64
C ASN A 62 0.60 -18.33 -4.96
N ALA A 63 -0.60 -18.78 -5.31
CA ALA A 63 -1.73 -17.88 -5.58
C ALA A 63 -2.09 -17.03 -4.35
N ALA A 64 -2.62 -15.83 -4.57
CA ALA A 64 -3.18 -15.01 -3.49
C ALA A 64 -4.28 -15.79 -2.73
N GLY A 65 -4.31 -15.64 -1.41
CA GLY A 65 -5.18 -16.41 -0.52
C GLY A 65 -4.73 -17.86 -0.23
N ASP A 66 -3.73 -18.40 -0.93
CA ASP A 66 -3.16 -19.72 -0.57
C ASP A 66 -2.24 -19.61 0.64
N LEU A 67 -2.80 -19.89 1.82
CA LEU A 67 -2.07 -19.85 3.09
C LEU A 67 -1.37 -21.17 3.40
N ILE A 68 -0.59 -21.21 4.48
CA ILE A 68 -0.07 -22.47 5.02
C ILE A 68 -1.24 -23.32 5.52
N PRO A 69 -1.31 -24.64 5.24
CA PRO A 69 -2.39 -25.48 5.74
C PRO A 69 -2.56 -25.37 7.26
N GLY A 70 -3.80 -25.14 7.71
CA GLY A 70 -4.13 -24.95 9.12
C GLY A 70 -3.79 -23.57 9.70
N SER A 71 -3.25 -22.64 8.90
CA SER A 71 -2.98 -21.27 9.36
C SER A 71 -4.16 -20.32 9.23
N GLY A 72 -5.19 -20.65 8.46
CA GLY A 72 -6.38 -19.81 8.28
C GLY A 72 -7.07 -20.12 6.95
N ALA A 73 -8.12 -19.36 6.63
CA ALA A 73 -8.87 -19.50 5.39
C ALA A 73 -8.41 -18.52 4.28
N GLY A 74 -7.48 -17.62 4.58
CA GLY A 74 -7.05 -16.57 3.66
C GLY A 74 -8.16 -15.56 3.39
N TYR A 75 -8.01 -14.87 2.26
CA TYR A 75 -9.01 -13.95 1.73
C TYR A 75 -9.23 -14.24 0.25
N THR A 76 -10.48 -14.21 -0.20
CA THR A 76 -10.87 -14.72 -1.53
C THR A 76 -10.79 -13.67 -2.63
N ASP A 77 -10.81 -12.39 -2.30
CA ASP A 77 -10.61 -11.34 -3.30
C ASP A 77 -9.12 -11.21 -3.60
N VAL A 78 -8.79 -11.48 -4.86
CA VAL A 78 -7.42 -11.47 -5.39
C VAL A 78 -7.12 -10.18 -6.16
N SER A 79 -7.96 -9.15 -6.05
CA SER A 79 -7.77 -7.86 -6.72
C SER A 79 -6.43 -7.23 -6.38
N ASN A 80 -5.82 -6.56 -7.37
CA ASN A 80 -4.65 -5.73 -7.11
C ASN A 80 -5.10 -4.39 -6.52
N TRP A 81 -4.96 -4.25 -5.20
CA TRP A 81 -5.39 -3.06 -4.46
C TRP A 81 -4.42 -1.87 -4.56
N ALA A 82 -3.25 -2.05 -5.18
CA ALA A 82 -2.25 -1.00 -5.37
C ALA A 82 -1.45 -1.21 -6.68
N PRO A 83 -2.12 -1.17 -7.84
CA PRO A 83 -1.46 -1.38 -9.13
C PRO A 83 -0.39 -0.32 -9.37
N GLY A 84 0.77 -0.73 -9.89
CA GLY A 84 1.87 0.18 -10.20
C GLY A 84 2.74 0.58 -9.00
N MET A 85 2.41 0.16 -7.78
CA MET A 85 3.25 0.46 -6.61
C MET A 85 4.66 -0.13 -6.76
N CYS A 86 5.66 0.52 -6.16
CA CYS A 86 6.99 -0.04 -6.01
C CYS A 86 6.99 -1.19 -5.01
N PHE A 87 7.83 -2.18 -5.26
CA PHE A 87 8.07 -3.22 -4.27
C PHE A 87 8.71 -2.60 -3.02
N PRO A 88 8.19 -2.86 -1.81
CA PRO A 88 8.54 -2.07 -0.61
C PRO A 88 9.94 -2.35 -0.05
N LEU A 89 10.73 -3.23 -0.66
CA LEU A 89 12.13 -3.50 -0.30
C LEU A 89 13.08 -3.23 -1.47
N ALA A 90 14.24 -2.65 -1.15
CA ALA A 90 15.26 -2.34 -2.16
C ALA A 90 15.89 -3.60 -2.79
N GLY A 91 16.06 -4.67 -2.00
CA GLY A 91 16.73 -5.92 -2.41
C GLY A 91 15.77 -7.06 -2.72
N ALA A 92 16.31 -8.29 -2.73
CA ALA A 92 15.51 -9.51 -2.80
C ALA A 92 14.68 -9.73 -1.53
N ALA A 93 13.63 -10.56 -1.63
CA ALA A 93 12.68 -10.75 -0.55
C ALA A 93 12.03 -12.14 -0.57
N TYR A 94 11.44 -12.49 0.58
CA TYR A 94 10.73 -13.74 0.81
C TYR A 94 9.44 -13.48 1.58
N ALA A 95 8.30 -13.49 0.87
CA ALA A 95 6.99 -13.34 1.49
C ALA A 95 6.55 -14.69 2.08
N ASN A 96 6.44 -14.75 3.41
CA ASN A 96 5.98 -15.92 4.15
C ASN A 96 5.65 -15.59 5.60
N SER A 97 4.81 -16.43 6.23
CA SER A 97 4.35 -16.29 7.62
C SER A 97 5.49 -16.06 8.63
N GLN A 98 5.33 -15.10 9.55
CA GLN A 98 6.21 -15.00 10.72
C GLN A 98 5.80 -15.94 11.88
N VAL A 99 4.57 -16.47 11.87
CA VAL A 99 4.06 -17.34 12.95
C VAL A 99 4.06 -18.82 12.60
N TYR A 100 3.76 -19.19 11.35
CA TYR A 100 3.58 -20.58 10.93
C TYR A 100 4.80 -21.18 10.22
N ASN A 101 5.83 -20.37 9.97
CA ASN A 101 7.14 -20.88 9.53
C ASN A 101 8.11 -21.03 10.72
N ALA A 102 9.26 -21.66 10.46
CA ALA A 102 10.30 -21.87 11.46
C ALA A 102 10.71 -20.54 12.15
N GLY A 103 10.80 -20.57 13.48
CA GLY A 103 11.01 -19.39 14.32
C GLY A 103 9.74 -18.66 14.76
N GLY A 104 8.57 -19.02 14.19
CA GLY A 104 7.27 -18.59 14.65
C GLY A 104 6.70 -19.53 15.73
N SER A 105 5.72 -19.05 16.50
CA SER A 105 5.14 -19.80 17.62
C SER A 105 4.33 -21.04 17.21
N ASN A 106 3.82 -21.07 15.98
CA ASN A 106 3.00 -22.15 15.44
C ASN A 106 3.70 -22.89 14.28
N GLY A 107 4.97 -22.57 14.04
CA GLY A 107 5.75 -23.16 12.97
C GLY A 107 6.48 -24.43 13.38
N PRO A 108 7.13 -25.10 12.42
CA PRO A 108 8.01 -26.23 12.72
C PRO A 108 9.23 -25.80 13.54
N SER A 109 9.95 -26.77 14.09
CA SER A 109 11.20 -26.54 14.80
C SER A 109 12.22 -25.80 13.93
N GLY A 110 12.92 -24.83 14.52
CA GLY A 110 13.96 -24.05 13.85
C GLY A 110 13.96 -22.60 14.32
N GLY A 111 14.87 -21.81 13.79
CA GLY A 111 14.93 -20.37 14.07
C GLY A 111 14.38 -19.53 12.91
N GLN A 112 14.15 -18.26 13.18
CA GLN A 112 13.75 -17.28 12.16
C GLN A 112 14.71 -17.19 10.96
N CYS A 113 15.98 -17.59 11.15
CA CYS A 113 17.01 -17.64 10.11
C CYS A 113 17.10 -19.00 9.39
N ALA A 114 16.15 -19.91 9.58
CA ALA A 114 16.16 -21.20 8.89
C ALA A 114 16.15 -21.00 7.37
N THR A 115 16.93 -21.80 6.63
CA THR A 115 17.05 -21.70 5.17
C THR A 115 15.70 -21.76 4.45
N ALA A 116 14.75 -22.54 4.97
CA ALA A 116 13.38 -22.64 4.42
C ALA A 116 12.58 -21.31 4.47
N ASN A 117 12.97 -20.35 5.31
CA ASN A 117 12.36 -19.02 5.34
C ASN A 117 12.87 -18.10 4.22
N TYR A 118 13.98 -18.48 3.58
CA TYR A 118 14.67 -17.74 2.50
C TYR A 118 14.65 -18.56 1.21
N SER A 119 13.58 -19.31 1.01
CA SER A 119 13.34 -20.13 -0.18
C SER A 119 11.99 -19.79 -0.81
N MET A 120 11.90 -20.05 -2.11
CA MET A 120 10.67 -20.01 -2.88
C MET A 120 9.90 -21.34 -2.74
N PRO A 121 8.58 -21.37 -3.02
CA PRO A 121 7.75 -20.26 -3.47
C PRO A 121 7.35 -19.28 -2.36
N TRP A 122 7.09 -18.03 -2.72
CA TRP A 122 6.39 -17.10 -1.82
C TRP A 122 4.99 -17.61 -1.48
N ARG A 123 4.50 -17.21 -0.31
CA ARG A 123 3.17 -17.57 0.14
C ARG A 123 2.51 -16.40 0.87
N ASP A 124 1.23 -16.19 0.56
CA ASP A 124 0.39 -15.22 1.23
C ASP A 124 0.25 -15.57 2.71
N ASN A 125 0.12 -14.55 3.55
CA ASN A 125 -0.18 -14.70 4.96
C ASN A 125 -1.24 -13.69 5.45
N PHE A 126 -1.88 -12.94 4.56
CA PHE A 126 -3.02 -12.10 4.91
C PHE A 126 -4.20 -12.95 5.38
N CYS A 127 -4.90 -12.50 6.43
CA CYS A 127 -5.95 -13.28 7.10
C CYS A 127 -5.51 -14.64 7.68
N GLU A 128 -4.21 -14.93 7.80
CA GLU A 128 -3.79 -16.02 8.67
C GLU A 128 -4.20 -15.73 10.13
N THR A 129 -4.38 -16.79 10.90
CA THR A 129 -5.02 -16.73 12.21
C THR A 129 -4.18 -15.86 13.15
N ARG A 130 -4.82 -14.79 13.62
CA ARG A 130 -4.33 -13.83 14.60
C ARG A 130 -5.51 -13.34 15.43
N SER A 131 -5.24 -12.76 16.58
CA SER A 131 -6.23 -12.13 17.46
C SER A 131 -6.50 -10.66 17.11
N TRP A 132 -6.01 -10.18 15.97
CA TRP A 132 -6.17 -8.79 15.54
C TRP A 132 -7.43 -8.63 14.71
N ASN A 133 -8.20 -7.58 14.97
CA ASN A 133 -9.39 -7.27 14.19
C ASN A 133 -9.02 -7.03 12.72
N ASN A 134 -9.66 -7.77 11.82
CA ASN A 134 -9.54 -7.55 10.39
C ASN A 134 -10.88 -7.91 9.75
N VAL A 135 -11.66 -6.89 9.41
CA VAL A 135 -13.07 -7.02 9.01
C VAL A 135 -13.26 -7.73 7.68
N VAL A 136 -12.23 -7.80 6.84
CA VAL A 136 -12.30 -8.54 5.57
C VAL A 136 -12.01 -10.03 5.74
N CYS A 137 -11.38 -10.43 6.84
CA CYS A 137 -11.16 -11.85 7.12
C CYS A 137 -12.46 -12.52 7.54
N SER A 138 -12.67 -13.76 7.12
CA SER A 138 -13.90 -14.51 7.38
C SER A 138 -14.24 -14.67 8.87
N SER A 139 -13.23 -14.66 9.75
CA SER A 139 -13.43 -14.73 11.21
C SER A 139 -13.67 -13.37 11.88
N GLY A 140 -13.59 -12.26 11.12
CA GLY A 140 -13.51 -10.89 11.64
C GLY A 140 -12.17 -10.53 12.29
N GLN A 141 -11.29 -11.52 12.41
CA GLN A 141 -9.92 -11.40 12.90
C GLN A 141 -8.94 -12.06 11.93
N GLY A 142 -7.70 -11.62 11.96
CA GLY A 142 -6.64 -12.19 11.15
C GLY A 142 -5.47 -11.25 10.99
N HIS A 143 -4.44 -11.75 10.33
CA HIS A 143 -3.28 -10.95 9.97
C HIS A 143 -3.69 -9.81 9.02
N GLN A 144 -3.11 -8.64 9.26
CA GLN A 144 -3.55 -7.35 8.71
C GLN A 144 -2.73 -6.89 7.50
N GLY A 145 -1.71 -7.64 7.11
CA GLY A 145 -0.79 -7.30 6.05
C GLY A 145 -0.10 -8.54 5.49
N GLN A 146 1.07 -8.34 4.92
CA GLN A 146 1.99 -9.39 4.50
C GLN A 146 3.31 -9.25 5.25
N ASP A 147 3.82 -10.37 5.78
CA ASP A 147 5.19 -10.39 6.28
C ASP A 147 6.15 -10.72 5.15
N ILE A 148 7.22 -9.94 5.06
CA ILE A 148 8.23 -10.01 4.01
C ILE A 148 9.60 -10.03 4.67
N ARG A 149 10.32 -11.15 4.52
CA ARG A 149 11.72 -11.22 4.95
C ARG A 149 12.60 -10.58 3.89
N PRO A 150 13.59 -9.78 4.29
CA PRO A 150 14.56 -9.27 3.35
C PRO A 150 15.53 -10.38 2.91
N GLU A 151 16.43 -10.06 1.98
CA GLU A 151 17.36 -11.01 1.36
C GLU A 151 18.18 -11.87 2.36
N THR A 152 18.49 -11.33 3.55
CA THR A 152 19.22 -12.08 4.57
C THR A 152 18.61 -11.91 5.95
N CYS A 153 18.78 -12.90 6.83
CA CYS A 153 18.40 -12.84 8.24
C CYS A 153 19.30 -11.90 9.07
N LYS A 154 19.27 -10.60 8.78
CA LYS A 154 20.06 -9.57 9.46
C LYS A 154 19.21 -8.32 9.65
N ALA A 155 19.02 -7.94 10.92
CA ALA A 155 18.37 -6.68 11.26
C ALA A 155 19.24 -5.51 10.82
N ASN A 156 18.58 -4.38 10.51
CA ASN A 156 19.20 -3.09 10.26
C ASN A 156 20.17 -3.09 9.06
N LEU A 157 19.88 -3.90 8.04
CA LEU A 157 20.72 -4.04 6.85
C LEU A 157 20.00 -3.67 5.56
N HIS A 158 18.75 -4.09 5.43
CA HIS A 158 17.99 -3.98 4.19
C HIS A 158 17.01 -2.81 4.24
N TRP A 159 16.98 -2.00 3.18
CA TRP A 159 16.11 -0.83 3.10
C TRP A 159 14.68 -1.21 2.72
N ALA A 160 13.72 -0.71 3.50
CA ALA A 160 12.37 -0.47 3.03
C ALA A 160 12.32 0.86 2.28
N VAL A 161 11.54 0.90 1.21
CA VAL A 161 11.43 2.05 0.30
C VAL A 161 9.97 2.45 0.10
N ALA A 162 9.72 3.71 -0.23
CA ALA A 162 8.41 4.23 -0.54
C ALA A 162 7.81 3.53 -1.75
N THR A 163 6.63 2.92 -1.56
CA THR A 163 5.88 2.22 -2.60
C THR A 163 5.28 3.17 -3.64
N GLU A 164 5.17 4.45 -3.33
CA GLU A 164 4.57 5.44 -4.21
C GLU A 164 5.08 6.85 -3.87
N ASP A 165 4.93 7.79 -4.78
CA ASP A 165 4.96 9.20 -4.44
C ASP A 165 3.82 9.49 -3.45
N GLY A 166 4.09 10.26 -2.41
CA GLY A 166 3.08 10.53 -1.40
C GLY A 166 3.57 11.35 -0.22
N VAL A 167 2.79 11.31 0.86
CA VAL A 167 3.08 12.01 2.12
C VAL A 167 3.15 11.02 3.27
N ILE A 168 4.17 11.15 4.11
CA ILE A 168 4.27 10.39 5.35
C ILE A 168 3.26 10.95 6.35
N THR A 169 2.22 10.17 6.65
CA THR A 169 1.09 10.59 7.49
C THR A 169 1.17 10.09 8.92
N GLN A 170 2.08 9.16 9.21
CA GLN A 170 2.32 8.67 10.57
C GLN A 170 3.78 8.21 10.74
N VAL A 171 4.38 8.57 11.87
CA VAL A 171 5.60 7.92 12.40
C VAL A 171 5.33 7.58 13.86
N GLY A 172 5.23 6.28 14.16
CA GLY A 172 5.04 5.72 15.49
C GLY A 172 6.29 4.99 15.99
N THR A 173 6.17 4.33 17.14
CA THR A 173 7.28 3.60 17.78
C THR A 173 7.87 2.49 16.91
N TYR A 174 7.03 1.82 16.11
CA TYR A 174 7.43 0.74 15.19
C TYR A 174 6.71 0.78 13.83
N THR A 175 6.03 1.89 13.50
CA THR A 175 5.22 2.04 12.29
C THR A 175 5.60 3.32 11.56
N VAL A 176 5.69 3.27 10.24
CA VAL A 176 5.60 4.44 9.35
C VAL A 176 4.40 4.26 8.43
N ALA A 177 3.60 5.29 8.18
CA ALA A 177 2.52 5.27 7.20
C ALA A 177 2.77 6.30 6.10
N LEU A 178 2.62 5.87 4.85
CA LEU A 178 2.66 6.67 3.64
C LEU A 178 1.28 6.68 3.01
N THR A 179 0.71 7.86 2.77
CA THR A 179 -0.49 8.02 1.94
C THR A 179 -0.07 8.36 0.52
N GLY A 180 -0.39 7.48 -0.44
CA GLY A 180 -0.03 7.63 -1.86
C GLY A 180 -0.86 8.70 -2.59
N ASN A 181 -0.29 9.28 -3.63
CA ASN A 181 -0.90 10.36 -4.41
C ASN A 181 -1.92 9.87 -5.46
N SER A 182 -1.80 8.62 -5.91
CA SER A 182 -2.62 8.03 -6.96
C SER A 182 -4.04 7.79 -6.46
N SER A 183 -5.01 8.03 -7.34
CA SER A 183 -6.41 7.71 -7.06
C SER A 183 -6.75 6.29 -7.52
N PRO A 184 -7.45 5.47 -6.69
CA PRO A 184 -7.86 5.77 -5.33
C PRO A 184 -6.69 5.76 -4.35
N HIS A 185 -6.66 6.73 -3.42
CA HIS A 185 -5.58 6.84 -2.45
C HIS A 185 -5.47 5.59 -1.57
N ARG A 186 -4.23 5.17 -1.33
CA ARG A 186 -3.89 4.05 -0.45
C ARG A 186 -3.02 4.54 0.70
N ILE A 187 -3.14 3.86 1.84
CA ILE A 187 -2.23 4.05 2.98
C ILE A 187 -1.37 2.80 3.07
N TYR A 188 -0.07 2.97 2.87
CA TYR A 188 0.94 1.92 2.98
C TYR A 188 1.58 2.02 4.37
N ARG A 189 1.53 0.94 5.16
CA ARG A 189 2.20 0.92 6.47
C ARG A 189 3.39 -0.01 6.45
N TYR A 190 4.50 0.51 6.98
CA TYR A 190 5.78 -0.18 7.11
C TYR A 190 6.03 -0.38 8.60
N LEU A 191 5.97 -1.64 9.04
CA LEU A 191 6.19 -1.99 10.42
C LEU A 191 7.55 -2.66 10.61
N HIS A 192 8.02 -2.62 11.85
CA HIS A 192 9.25 -3.28 12.30
C HIS A 192 10.53 -2.72 11.69
N LEU A 193 10.52 -1.44 11.31
CA LEU A 193 11.72 -0.71 10.92
C LEU A 193 12.54 -0.28 12.15
N GLN A 194 13.85 -0.15 11.96
CA GLN A 194 14.75 0.40 12.97
C GLN A 194 14.56 1.90 13.10
N SER A 195 14.06 2.36 14.25
CA SER A 195 13.70 3.78 14.45
C SER A 195 14.88 4.74 14.22
N ALA A 196 16.09 4.38 14.65
CA ALA A 196 17.29 5.20 14.44
C ALA A 196 17.76 5.28 12.98
N SER A 197 17.20 4.46 12.09
CA SER A 197 17.55 4.43 10.67
C SER A 197 16.57 5.18 9.78
N LEU A 198 15.45 5.65 10.33
CA LEU A 198 14.44 6.35 9.54
C LEU A 198 15.06 7.57 8.83
N ARG A 199 14.66 7.76 7.57
CA ARG A 199 15.06 8.88 6.71
C ARG A 199 13.92 9.85 6.44
N VAL A 200 12.78 9.60 7.07
CA VAL A 200 11.55 10.35 6.89
C VAL A 200 10.94 10.74 8.23
N ALA A 201 10.19 11.82 8.24
CA ALA A 201 9.39 12.32 9.33
C ALA A 201 7.93 12.50 8.90
N MET A 202 7.03 12.66 9.88
CA MET A 202 5.63 12.98 9.60
C MET A 202 5.52 14.31 8.85
N GLY A 203 4.77 14.32 7.75
CA GLY A 203 4.58 15.46 6.86
C GLY A 203 5.54 15.50 5.67
N ASP A 204 6.57 14.64 5.65
CA ASP A 204 7.50 14.59 4.52
C ASP A 204 6.81 14.12 3.24
N HIS A 205 7.11 14.80 2.14
CA HIS A 205 6.81 14.31 0.80
C HIS A 205 7.90 13.35 0.36
N VAL A 206 7.51 12.19 -0.14
CA VAL A 206 8.44 11.17 -0.65
C VAL A 206 8.13 10.86 -2.10
N VAL A 207 9.15 10.38 -2.81
CA VAL A 207 9.00 9.82 -4.16
C VAL A 207 9.11 8.30 -4.14
N ARG A 208 8.52 7.63 -5.13
CA ARG A 208 8.56 6.18 -5.29
C ARG A 208 10.02 5.70 -5.28
N GLY A 209 10.31 4.65 -4.52
CA GLY A 209 11.66 4.10 -4.34
C GLY A 209 12.54 4.82 -3.31
N GLN A 210 12.09 5.93 -2.73
CA GLN A 210 12.84 6.65 -1.69
C GLN A 210 13.01 5.81 -0.42
N LYS A 211 14.22 5.80 0.15
CA LYS A 211 14.50 5.08 1.39
C LYS A 211 13.67 5.62 2.56
N ILE A 212 12.97 4.72 3.24
CA ILE A 212 12.19 5.04 4.46
C ILE A 212 12.98 4.68 5.72
N GLY A 213 13.48 3.45 5.79
CA GLY A 213 14.14 2.92 6.97
C GLY A 213 14.65 1.50 6.76
N LEU A 214 15.53 1.03 7.64
CA LEU A 214 16.08 -0.32 7.59
C LEU A 214 15.14 -1.31 8.29
N VAL A 215 14.89 -2.44 7.64
CA VAL A 215 14.11 -3.55 8.19
C VAL A 215 14.79 -4.11 9.44
N SER A 216 13.99 -4.38 10.48
CA SER A 216 14.47 -4.81 11.79
C SER A 216 13.48 -5.78 12.44
N ASN A 217 13.56 -5.91 13.76
CA ASN A 217 12.64 -6.66 14.61
C ASN A 217 11.97 -5.77 15.66
N ASN A 218 11.94 -4.46 15.43
CA ASN A 218 11.38 -3.47 16.35
C ASN A 218 9.87 -3.66 16.51
N MET A 219 9.39 -3.86 17.73
CA MET A 219 7.95 -3.91 18.04
C MET A 219 7.66 -3.16 19.35
N GLY A 220 8.41 -2.09 19.60
CA GLY A 220 8.39 -1.39 20.88
C GLY A 220 9.15 -2.17 21.94
N ASP A 221 8.46 -2.67 22.96
CA ASP A 221 9.10 -3.22 24.16
C ASP A 221 9.64 -4.64 23.96
N THR A 222 8.92 -5.48 23.21
CA THR A 222 9.30 -6.89 22.98
C THR A 222 9.58 -7.10 21.51
N PRO A 223 10.81 -7.46 21.10
CA PRO A 223 11.14 -7.63 19.69
C PRO A 223 10.40 -8.81 19.06
N THR A 224 10.14 -8.69 17.76
CA THR A 224 9.58 -9.76 16.92
C THR A 224 10.68 -10.48 16.13
N THR A 225 10.35 -11.20 15.06
CA THR A 225 11.32 -11.71 14.08
C THR A 225 11.76 -10.61 13.12
N ILE A 226 12.87 -10.79 12.42
CA ILE A 226 13.38 -9.82 11.46
C ILE A 226 12.57 -9.90 10.16
N HIS A 227 11.70 -8.92 9.92
CA HIS A 227 10.87 -8.82 8.72
C HIS A 227 10.31 -7.41 8.55
N LEU A 228 9.87 -7.08 7.35
CA LEU A 228 8.94 -5.99 7.12
C LEU A 228 7.52 -6.57 7.24
N HIS A 229 6.71 -6.01 8.13
CA HIS A 229 5.26 -6.22 8.07
C HIS A 229 4.68 -5.07 7.24
N PHE A 230 4.09 -5.40 6.10
CA PHE A 230 3.61 -4.43 5.12
C PHE A 230 2.09 -4.50 4.99
N GLU A 231 1.43 -3.37 5.18
CA GLU A 231 -0.03 -3.27 5.06
C GLU A 231 -0.43 -2.32 3.94
N ILE A 232 -1.58 -2.59 3.32
CA ILE A 232 -2.29 -1.65 2.47
C ILE A 232 -3.67 -1.41 3.11
N ARG A 233 -4.07 -0.15 3.18
CA ARG A 233 -5.41 0.26 3.62
C ARG A 233 -6.05 1.20 2.60
N VAL A 234 -7.38 1.17 2.53
CA VAL A 234 -8.14 2.18 1.81
C VAL A 234 -8.07 3.51 2.56
N ALA A 235 -7.75 4.60 1.86
CA ALA A 235 -7.68 5.92 2.49
C ALA A 235 -9.07 6.54 2.71
N GLN A 236 -10.07 6.08 1.97
CA GLN A 236 -11.46 6.53 2.01
C GLN A 236 -12.38 5.32 2.06
N ALA A 237 -13.66 5.54 2.36
CA ALA A 237 -14.62 4.45 2.33
C ALA A 237 -14.84 3.96 0.89
N GLU A 238 -14.81 2.65 0.70
CA GLU A 238 -14.90 1.99 -0.61
C GLU A 238 -15.82 0.77 -0.52
N THR A 239 -16.54 0.47 -1.59
CA THR A 239 -17.38 -0.73 -1.67
C THR A 239 -16.66 -1.78 -2.51
N MET A 240 -16.45 -2.96 -1.95
CA MET A 240 -15.86 -4.10 -2.64
C MET A 240 -16.81 -4.66 -3.71
N SER A 241 -16.27 -5.48 -4.61
CA SER A 241 -17.03 -6.11 -5.70
C SER A 241 -18.17 -7.02 -5.20
N ASP A 242 -18.02 -7.59 -4.01
CA ASP A 242 -19.02 -8.41 -3.33
C ASP A 242 -20.07 -7.59 -2.53
N GLY A 243 -19.99 -6.25 -2.58
CA GLY A 243 -20.88 -5.34 -1.87
C GLY A 243 -20.45 -5.00 -0.44
N THR A 244 -19.35 -5.56 0.05
CA THR A 244 -18.82 -5.23 1.39
C THR A 244 -18.38 -3.77 1.44
N LEU A 245 -18.90 -3.01 2.41
CA LEU A 245 -18.47 -1.63 2.65
C LEU A 245 -17.20 -1.61 3.53
N LEU A 246 -16.11 -1.11 2.97
CA LEU A 246 -14.90 -0.80 3.71
C LEU A 246 -15.00 0.64 4.23
N ALA A 247 -14.83 0.80 5.55
CA ALA A 247 -14.56 2.12 6.12
C ALA A 247 -13.15 2.59 5.72
N ALA A 248 -12.92 3.91 5.77
CA ALA A 248 -11.57 4.45 5.66
C ALA A 248 -10.65 3.80 6.72
N ASN A 249 -9.40 3.54 6.35
CA ASN A 249 -8.41 2.76 7.11
C ASN A 249 -8.67 1.25 7.23
N SER A 250 -9.68 0.68 6.56
CA SER A 250 -9.81 -0.78 6.46
C SER A 250 -8.63 -1.40 5.70
N PHE A 251 -8.17 -2.56 6.18
CA PHE A 251 -7.12 -3.35 5.53
C PHE A 251 -7.64 -4.01 4.26
N VAL A 252 -6.76 -4.11 3.27
CA VAL A 252 -6.98 -4.84 2.01
C VAL A 252 -5.79 -5.76 1.74
N PRO A 253 -5.97 -6.89 1.04
CA PRO A 253 -4.91 -7.87 0.82
C PRO A 253 -3.77 -7.26 0.00
N PRO A 254 -2.52 -7.24 0.51
CA PRO A 254 -1.39 -6.65 -0.21
C PRO A 254 -0.74 -7.60 -1.22
N TYR A 255 -0.98 -8.92 -1.09
CA TYR A 255 -0.17 -9.94 -1.73
C TYR A 255 -0.18 -9.89 -3.27
N THR A 256 -1.35 -9.71 -3.91
CA THR A 256 -1.42 -9.54 -5.38
C THR A 256 -0.58 -8.35 -5.86
N ALA A 257 -0.65 -7.21 -5.16
CA ALA A 257 0.14 -6.04 -5.51
C ALA A 257 1.65 -6.30 -5.34
N LEU A 258 2.04 -7.03 -4.28
CA LEU A 258 3.43 -7.38 -4.01
C LEU A 258 4.02 -8.32 -5.08
N VAL A 259 3.26 -9.31 -5.53
CA VAL A 259 3.66 -10.20 -6.62
C VAL A 259 3.88 -9.40 -7.90
N ASP A 260 2.92 -8.58 -8.32
CA ASP A 260 3.03 -7.71 -9.50
C ASP A 260 4.26 -6.78 -9.41
N ALA A 261 4.44 -6.10 -8.28
CA ALA A 261 5.56 -5.19 -8.07
C ALA A 261 6.92 -5.92 -8.10
N TYR A 262 6.99 -7.14 -7.58
CA TYR A 262 8.23 -7.93 -7.61
C TYR A 262 8.53 -8.47 -9.02
N GLN A 263 7.53 -8.92 -9.77
CA GLN A 263 7.68 -9.33 -11.17
C GLN A 263 8.21 -8.18 -12.04
N ARG A 264 7.66 -6.96 -11.86
CA ARG A 264 8.16 -5.75 -12.54
C ARG A 264 9.60 -5.43 -12.15
N LYS A 265 9.95 -5.54 -10.85
CA LYS A 265 11.33 -5.37 -10.35
C LYS A 265 12.30 -6.40 -10.94
N LEU A 266 11.85 -7.62 -11.20
CA LEU A 266 12.68 -8.67 -11.81
C LEU A 266 12.84 -8.47 -13.32
N ALA A 267 11.83 -7.91 -13.99
CA ALA A 267 11.87 -7.65 -15.44
C ALA A 267 12.76 -6.47 -15.84
N GLY A 268 13.08 -5.57 -14.90
CA GLY A 268 13.96 -4.44 -15.11
C GLY A 268 14.01 -3.53 -13.89
N PRO A 269 14.77 -2.42 -13.93
CA PRO A 269 14.86 -1.47 -12.83
C PRO A 269 13.58 -0.62 -12.73
N ASP A 270 12.44 -1.28 -12.53
CA ASP A 270 11.26 -0.59 -12.04
C ASP A 270 11.49 -0.18 -10.58
N CYS A 271 11.15 1.08 -10.27
CA CYS A 271 11.37 1.67 -8.96
C CYS A 271 12.81 1.60 -8.46
N ALA A 272 13.71 2.29 -9.16
CA ALA A 272 15.08 2.49 -8.66
C ALA A 272 15.06 3.06 -7.24
N THR A 273 15.88 2.49 -6.37
CA THR A 273 16.03 3.01 -5.00
C THR A 273 16.71 4.36 -5.05
N VAL A 274 16.11 5.35 -4.39
CA VAL A 274 16.65 6.71 -4.25
C VAL A 274 16.79 7.09 -2.78
N GLU A 275 17.57 8.14 -2.50
CA GLU A 275 17.76 8.66 -1.13
C GLU A 275 16.56 9.44 -0.63
#